data_AF-A0A317Z5Q6-F1
#
_entry.id   AF-A0A317Z5Q6-F1
#
_cell.length_a   1.000
_cell.length_b   1.000
_cell.length_c   1.000
_cell.angle_alpha   90.00
_cell.angle_beta   90.00
_cell.angle_gamma   90.00
#
_symmetry.space_group_name_H-M   'P 1'
#
loop_
_entity.id
_entity.type
_entity.pdbx_description
1 polymer ?
#
loop_
_entity_poly.entity_id
_entity_poly.type
_entity_poly.pdbx_seq_one_letter_code
_entity_poly.pdbx_strand_id
1 'polypeptide(L)' 'MLNQELKQQLSQLLDLMEGDVVLKVSTGDDDHSQKMNDLVNEVSDMSSRITVEKAELKRT' A
#
# COMPACT_ATOMS: atom_id res chain seq x y z
N MET A 1 -3.10 12.28 4.72
CA MET A 1 -3.73 12.12 3.39
C MET A 1 -2.61 12.13 2.39
N LEU A 2 -2.52 11.11 1.54
CA LEU A 2 -1.45 11.03 0.57
C LEU A 2 -1.58 12.19 -0.42
N ASN A 3 -0.53 13.00 -0.57
CA ASN A 3 -0.49 14.08 -1.54
C ASN A 3 -0.81 13.54 -2.94
N GLN A 4 -1.61 14.27 -3.73
CA GLN A 4 -1.93 13.91 -5.12
C GLN A 4 -0.67 13.66 -5.96
N GLU A 5 0.40 14.40 -5.69
CA GLU A 5 1.69 14.24 -6.35
C GLU A 5 2.33 12.87 -6.05
N LEU A 6 2.22 12.39 -4.80
CA LEU A 6 2.73 11.09 -4.38
C LEU A 6 1.91 9.97 -5.05
N LYS A 7 0.59 10.15 -5.16
CA LYS A 7 -0.30 9.23 -5.92
C LYS A 7 0.05 9.18 -7.41
N GLN A 8 0.36 10.32 -8.04
CA GLN A 8 0.77 10.37 -9.44
C GLN A 8 2.11 9.67 -9.69
N GLN A 9 3.11 9.92 -8.83
CA GLN A 9 4.39 9.23 -8.89
C GLN A 9 4.23 7.71 -8.71
N LEU A 10 3.34 7.30 -7.80
CA LEU A 10 3.05 5.89 -7.59
C LEU A 10 2.38 5.27 -8.81
N SER A 11 1.36 5.91 -9.38
CA SER A 11 0.69 5.45 -10.61
C SER A 11 1.67 5.27 -11.77
N GLN A 12 2.61 6.21 -11.96
CA GLN A 12 3.65 6.07 -12.98
C GLN A 12 4.58 4.88 -12.72
N LEU A 13 4.97 4.64 -11.47
CA LEU A 13 5.75 3.47 -11.11
C LEU A 13 4.96 2.17 -11.37
N LEU A 14 3.65 2.17 -11.09
CA LEU A 14 2.75 1.04 -11.31
C LEU A 14 2.51 0.75 -12.80
N ASP A 15 2.44 1.78 -13.64
CA ASP A 15 2.31 1.63 -15.10
C ASP A 15 3.57 0.99 -15.73
N LEU A 16 4.73 1.20 -15.10
CA LEU A 16 5.98 0.55 -15.46
C LEU A 16 6.07 -0.89 -14.94
N MET A 17 5.15 -1.34 -14.07
CA MET A 17 5.14 -2.71 -13.58
C MET A 17 4.43 -3.65 -14.57
N GLU A 18 5.18 -4.60 -15.11
CA GLU A 18 4.62 -5.70 -15.90
C GLU A 18 4.10 -6.87 -15.02
N GLY A 19 4.39 -6.85 -13.72
CA GLY A 19 4.08 -7.92 -12.76
C GLY A 19 3.13 -7.50 -11.64
N ASP A 20 2.53 -8.49 -11.00
CA ASP A 20 1.67 -8.30 -9.84
C ASP A 20 2.52 -8.05 -8.58
N VAL A 21 2.13 -7.06 -7.77
CA VAL A 21 2.84 -6.68 -6.55
C VAL A 21 1.97 -6.94 -5.34
N VAL A 22 2.53 -7.67 -4.37
CA VAL A 22 1.88 -7.93 -3.08
C VAL A 22 2.53 -7.07 -2.00
N LEU A 23 1.79 -6.08 -1.49
CA LEU A 23 2.18 -5.24 -0.38
C LEU A 23 1.78 -5.92 0.93
N LYS A 24 2.76 -6.49 1.63
CA LYS A 24 2.56 -7.08 2.95
C LYS A 24 2.67 -6.02 4.03
N VAL A 25 1.54 -5.68 4.65
CA VAL A 25 1.47 -4.66 5.69
C VAL A 25 1.32 -5.31 7.07
N SER A 26 2.23 -4.95 7.99
CA SER A 26 2.21 -5.39 9.38
C SER A 26 1.92 -4.20 10.30
N THR A 27 0.65 -3.89 10.45
CA THR A 27 0.13 -2.78 11.26
C THR A 27 -0.39 -3.30 12.60
N GLY A 28 0.02 -2.67 13.70
CA GLY A 28 -0.52 -2.93 15.03
C GLY A 28 -1.86 -2.22 15.27
N ASP A 29 -2.28 -2.10 16.53
CA ASP A 29 -3.52 -1.41 16.92
C ASP A 29 -3.32 0.09 17.25
N ASP A 30 -2.24 0.69 16.77
CA ASP A 30 -1.99 2.12 16.96
C ASP A 30 -2.64 2.99 15.86
N ASP A 31 -2.93 4.26 16.18
CA ASP A 31 -3.55 5.20 15.23
C ASP A 31 -2.72 5.39 13.95
N HIS A 32 -1.39 5.20 14.03
CA HIS A 32 -0.50 5.25 12.89
C HIS A 32 -0.67 4.04 11.97
N SER A 33 -0.91 2.88 12.56
CA SER A 33 -1.15 1.60 11.90
C SER A 33 -2.46 1.61 11.15
N GLN A 34 -3.53 2.19 11.72
CA GLN A 34 -4.76 2.43 10.97
C GLN A 34 -4.54 3.33 9.76
N LYS A 35 -3.84 4.47 9.93
CA LYS A 35 -3.54 5.39 8.83
C LYS A 35 -2.70 4.74 7.73
N MET A 36 -1.77 3.86 8.10
CA MET A 36 -0.95 3.11 7.15
C MET A 36 -1.81 2.12 6.36
N ASN A 37 -2.73 1.42 7.04
CA ASN A 37 -3.62 0.45 6.41
C ASN A 37 -4.58 1.11 5.40
N ASP A 38 -5.16 2.26 5.78
CA ASP A 38 -6.01 3.06 4.88
C ASP A 38 -5.23 3.53 3.65
N LEU A 39 -3.98 3.93 3.84
CA LEU A 39 -3.11 4.31 2.75
C LEU A 39 -2.83 3.15 1.78
N VAL A 40 -2.47 1.97 2.30
CA VAL A 40 -2.13 0.84 1.43
C VAL A 40 -3.37 0.35 0.67
N ASN A 41 -4.54 0.36 1.29
CA ASN A 41 -5.81 0.07 0.63
C ASN A 41 -6.13 1.09 -0.48
N GLU A 42 -5.93 2.39 -0.21
CA GLU A 42 -6.16 3.43 -1.21
C GLU A 42 -5.23 3.28 -2.43
N VAL A 43 -4.00 2.81 -2.19
CA VAL A 43 -3.04 2.49 -3.27
C VAL A 43 -3.46 1.25 -4.06
N SER A 44 -3.95 0.18 -3.41
CA SER A 44 -4.42 -0.99 -4.15
C SER A 44 -5.66 -0.73 -4.98
N ASP A 45 -6.54 0.16 -4.53
CA ASP A 45 -7.71 0.56 -5.30
C ASP A 45 -7.33 1.32 -6.59
N MET A 46 -6.12 1.91 -6.64
CA MET A 46 -5.62 2.59 -7.83
C MET A 46 -5.08 1.65 -8.91
N SER A 47 -4.73 0.40 -8.59
CA SER A 47 -4.22 -0.55 -9.57
C SER A 47 -4.56 -1.99 -9.20
N SER A 48 -5.26 -2.67 -10.11
CA SER A 48 -5.64 -4.08 -9.96
C SER A 48 -4.45 -5.05 -9.89
N ARG A 49 -3.23 -4.59 -10.20
CA ARG A 49 -2.00 -5.37 -10.07
C ARG A 49 -1.42 -5.33 -8.65
N ILE A 50 -1.93 -4.45 -7.79
CA ILE A 50 -1.49 -4.35 -6.41
C ILE A 50 -2.46 -5.12 -5.54
N THR A 51 -1.93 -6.06 -4.77
CA THR A 51 -2.66 -6.77 -3.73
C THR A 51 -2.11 -6.37 -2.37
N VAL A 52 -2.99 -5.98 -1.44
CA VAL A 52 -2.60 -5.73 -0.04
C VAL A 52 -2.85 -6.99 0.76
N GLU A 53 -1.82 -7.49 1.41
CA GLU A 53 -1.96 -8.57 2.39
C GLU A 53 -1.59 -8.05 3.77
N LYS A 54 -2.50 -8.19 4.73
CA LYS A 54 -2.16 -7.95 6.13
C LYS A 54 -1.33 -9.13 6.62
N ALA A 55 -0.05 -8.90 6.88
CA ALA A 55 0.87 -9.92 7.38
C ALA A 55 1.25 -9.58 8.82
N GLU A 56 1.11 -10.53 9.75
CA GLU A 56 1.71 -10.41 11.08
C GLU A 56 3.21 -10.71 10.98
N LEU A 57 4.02 -9.66 10.84
CA LEU A 57 5.47 -9.80 10.96
C LEU A 57 5.81 -9.86 12.46
N LYS A 58 6.27 -11.03 12.93
CA LYS A 58 6.84 -11.16 14.27
C LYS A 58 8.00 -10.17 14.40
N ARG A 59 7.83 -9.18 15.27
CA ARG A 59 8.89 -8.25 15.65
C ARG A 59 10.00 -9.06 16.33
N THR A 60 11.18 -9.13 15.73
CA THR A 60 12.40 -9.67 16.34
C THR A 60 13.12 -8.60 17.11
#